data_AF-A0A949B8D0-F1
#
_entry.id   AF-A0A949B8D0-F1
#
_cell.length_a   1.000
_cell.length_b   1.000
_cell.length_c   1.000
_cell.angle_alpha   90.00
_cell.angle_beta   90.00
_cell.angle_gamma   90.00
#
_symmetry.space_group_name_H-M   'P 1'
#
loop_
_entity.id
_entity.type
_entity.pdbx_description
1 polymer ?
#
loop_
_entity_poly.entity_id
_entity_poly.type
_entity_poly.pdbx_seq_one_letter_code
_entity_poly.pdbx_strand_id
1 'polypeptide(L)'
;MGKYIFDNLKDWGIVLEKLEELSKSKNLGNHQEELIRLLRFNDNWRLREAAIESLHAIEAPSFELIREVFRLVMREDLYYDVRILATDSLEKLFINLLQRKNVDVENTIPLASEIIDGMERCLASPQPPIFYNALQKSLKQIKKKFNALK
;
A
#
# COMPACT_ATOMS: atom_id res chain seq x y z
N MET A 1 -1.13 17.60 -23.96
CA MET A 1 -0.06 17.45 -22.95
C MET A 1 -0.68 16.66 -21.81
N GLY A 2 -0.26 15.41 -21.62
CA GLY A 2 -1.01 14.39 -20.87
C GLY A 2 -1.18 14.73 -19.39
N LYS A 3 -2.42 14.62 -18.89
CA LYS A 3 -2.80 14.87 -17.49
C LYS A 3 -2.21 13.85 -16.50
N TYR A 4 -1.62 12.77 -17.01
CA TYR A 4 -1.24 11.57 -16.27
C TYR A 4 0.15 11.09 -16.68
N ILE A 5 0.98 10.69 -15.71
CA ILE A 5 2.36 10.26 -15.98
C ILE A 5 2.43 8.83 -16.53
N PHE A 6 1.44 8.00 -16.20
CA PHE A 6 1.30 6.64 -16.76
C PHE A 6 0.33 6.59 -17.96
N ASP A 7 -0.12 7.74 -18.45
CA ASP A 7 -1.00 7.92 -19.62
C ASP A 7 -2.07 6.81 -19.78
N ASN A 8 -1.97 6.00 -20.83
CA ASN A 8 -2.83 4.86 -21.12
C ASN A 8 -2.32 3.58 -20.42
N LEU A 9 -3.06 3.13 -19.39
CA LEU A 9 -2.71 1.91 -18.64
C LEU A 9 -2.80 0.61 -19.45
N LYS A 10 -3.39 0.65 -20.66
CA LYS A 10 -3.40 -0.51 -21.57
C LYS A 10 -2.04 -0.73 -22.24
N ASP A 11 -1.22 0.31 -22.32
CA ASP A 11 0.15 0.21 -22.84
C ASP A 11 1.11 -0.19 -21.71
N TRP A 12 0.83 -1.34 -21.11
CA TRP A 12 1.40 -1.78 -19.82
C TRP A 12 2.93 -1.87 -19.82
N GLY A 13 3.57 -2.16 -20.97
CA GLY A 13 5.03 -2.16 -21.08
C GLY A 13 5.65 -0.80 -20.77
N ILE A 14 5.08 0.27 -21.35
CA ILE A 14 5.52 1.65 -21.13
C ILE A 14 5.27 2.06 -19.67
N VAL A 15 4.13 1.65 -19.10
CA VAL A 15 3.80 1.91 -17.70
C VAL A 15 4.83 1.26 -16.76
N LEU A 16 5.22 0.01 -17.02
CA LEU A 16 6.22 -0.69 -16.22
C LEU A 16 7.60 -0.01 -16.29
N GLU A 17 8.05 0.35 -17.49
CA GLU A 17 9.32 1.07 -17.68
C GLU A 17 9.30 2.41 -16.93
N LYS A 18 8.20 3.16 -17.04
CA LYS A 18 8.04 4.44 -16.34
C LYS A 18 8.01 4.27 -14.82
N LEU A 19 7.33 3.24 -14.33
CA LEU A 19 7.26 2.94 -12.91
C LEU A 19 8.65 2.60 -12.35
N GLU A 20 9.42 1.81 -13.09
CA GLU A 20 10.80 1.47 -12.73
C GLU A 20 11.71 2.71 -12.73
N GLU A 21 11.62 3.57 -13.75
CA GLU A 21 12.36 4.83 -13.84
C GLU A 21 12.08 5.75 -12.63
N LEU A 22 10.79 5.94 -12.30
CA LEU A 22 10.37 6.77 -11.17
C LEU A 22 10.80 6.17 -9.83
N SER A 23 10.82 4.84 -9.72
CA SER A 23 11.28 4.14 -8.51
C SER A 23 12.77 4.36 -8.29
N LYS A 24 13.59 4.12 -9.34
CA LYS A 24 15.05 4.31 -9.29
C LYS A 24 15.45 5.76 -9.04
N SER A 25 14.71 6.71 -9.59
CA SER A 25 14.94 8.16 -9.38
C SER A 25 14.38 8.70 -8.07
N LYS A 26 13.77 7.85 -7.21
CA LYS A 26 13.10 8.24 -5.96
C LYS A 26 11.99 9.29 -6.14
N ASN A 27 11.39 9.36 -7.32
CA ASN A 27 10.41 10.39 -7.66
C ASN A 27 8.96 9.90 -7.52
N LEU A 28 8.74 8.62 -7.23
CA LEU A 28 7.40 8.06 -7.01
C LEU A 28 6.60 8.77 -5.90
N GLY A 29 7.29 9.30 -4.89
CA GLY A 29 6.66 10.06 -3.81
C GLY A 29 5.85 11.28 -4.30
N ASN A 30 6.23 11.86 -5.44
CA ASN A 30 5.54 13.00 -6.04
C ASN A 30 4.37 12.59 -6.95
N HIS A 31 4.16 11.30 -7.17
CA HIS A 31 3.18 10.76 -8.11
C HIS A 31 2.27 9.70 -7.46
N GLN A 32 1.94 9.87 -6.18
CA GLN A 32 1.15 8.88 -5.43
C GLN A 32 -0.29 8.74 -5.93
N GLU A 33 -0.91 9.79 -6.48
CA GLU A 33 -2.23 9.70 -7.12
C GLU A 33 -2.22 8.72 -8.31
N GLU A 34 -1.13 8.73 -9.06
CA GLU A 34 -0.94 7.86 -10.21
C GLU A 34 -0.68 6.41 -9.77
N LEU A 35 0.03 6.22 -8.65
CA LEU A 35 0.14 4.91 -8.00
C LEU A 35 -1.22 4.39 -7.55
N ILE A 36 -2.05 5.23 -6.91
CA ILE A 36 -3.42 4.86 -6.51
C ILE A 36 -4.23 4.42 -7.74
N ARG A 37 -4.12 5.13 -8.86
CA ARG A 37 -4.78 4.77 -10.12
C ARG A 37 -4.31 3.40 -10.63
N LEU A 38 -3.01 3.09 -10.55
CA LEU A 38 -2.48 1.76 -10.90
C LEU A 38 -2.99 0.66 -9.97
N LEU A 39 -3.00 0.89 -8.66
CA LEU A 39 -3.47 -0.08 -7.67
C LEU A 39 -4.95 -0.45 -7.89
N ARG A 40 -5.76 0.51 -8.36
CA ARG A 40 -7.18 0.30 -8.71
C ARG A 40 -7.39 -0.39 -10.05
N PHE A 41 -6.39 -0.45 -10.90
CA PHE A 41 -6.55 -0.98 -12.25
C PHE A 41 -6.70 -2.51 -12.21
N ASN A 42 -7.87 -3.00 -12.61
CA ASN A 42 -8.21 -4.41 -12.48
C ASN A 42 -7.84 -5.28 -13.68
N ASP A 43 -7.66 -4.68 -14.86
CA ASP A 43 -7.50 -5.42 -16.11
C ASP A 43 -6.10 -6.04 -16.27
N ASN A 44 -5.14 -5.67 -15.41
CA ASN A 44 -3.76 -6.18 -15.51
C ASN A 44 -3.16 -6.43 -14.11
N TRP A 45 -3.11 -7.71 -13.73
CA TRP A 45 -2.54 -8.13 -12.45
C TRP A 45 -1.06 -7.79 -12.31
N ARG A 46 -0.28 -7.86 -13.40
CA ARG A 46 1.16 -7.58 -13.39
C ARG A 46 1.46 -6.10 -13.12
N LEU A 47 0.63 -5.20 -13.65
CA LEU A 47 0.73 -3.77 -13.32
C LEU A 47 0.44 -3.50 -11.85
N ARG A 48 -0.56 -4.18 -11.29
CA ARG A 48 -0.85 -4.09 -9.85
C ARG A 48 0.32 -4.63 -9.02
N GLU A 49 0.85 -5.78 -9.42
CA GLU A 49 2.15 -6.37 -9.04
C GLU A 49 3.21 -5.31 -8.80
N ALA A 50 3.66 -4.76 -9.93
CA ALA A 50 4.72 -3.79 -10.00
C ALA A 50 4.40 -2.52 -9.19
N ALA A 51 3.15 -2.05 -9.23
CA ALA A 51 2.72 -0.89 -8.46
C ALA A 51 2.92 -1.12 -6.95
N ILE A 52 2.53 -2.28 -6.42
CA ILE A 52 2.70 -2.61 -4.99
C ILE A 52 4.19 -2.76 -4.63
N GLU A 53 4.98 -3.42 -5.48
CA GLU A 53 6.44 -3.58 -5.29
C GLU A 53 7.14 -2.21 -5.23
N SER A 54 6.70 -1.27 -6.08
CA SER A 54 7.28 0.07 -6.16
C SER A 54 7.04 0.92 -4.90
N LEU A 55 6.04 0.58 -4.08
CA LEU A 55 5.70 1.32 -2.85
C LEU A 55 6.84 1.33 -1.84
N HIS A 56 7.78 0.39 -1.94
CA HIS A 56 8.97 0.36 -1.10
C HIS A 56 9.88 1.58 -1.26
N ALA A 57 9.79 2.31 -2.37
CA ALA A 57 10.55 3.54 -2.61
C ALA A 57 9.88 4.79 -2.00
N ILE A 58 8.66 4.66 -1.43
CA ILE A 58 7.92 5.79 -0.87
C ILE A 58 8.37 6.05 0.58
N GLU A 59 9.19 7.09 0.75
CA GLU A 59 9.64 7.55 2.07
C GLU A 59 8.54 8.36 2.80
N ALA A 60 7.71 9.09 2.05
CA ALA A 60 6.64 9.93 2.57
C ALA A 60 5.28 9.56 1.94
N PRO A 61 4.59 8.50 2.43
CA PRO A 61 3.28 8.09 1.91
C PRO A 61 2.11 8.98 2.36
N SER A 62 1.20 9.30 1.44
CA SER A 62 -0.06 9.98 1.76
C SER A 62 -1.05 9.05 2.47
N PHE A 63 -2.01 9.63 3.18
CA PHE A 63 -3.08 8.88 3.83
C PHE A 63 -3.91 8.09 2.81
N GLU A 64 -4.15 8.69 1.64
CA GLU A 64 -4.92 8.10 0.53
C GLU A 64 -4.23 6.87 -0.04
N LEU A 65 -2.91 6.91 -0.20
CA LEU A 65 -2.13 5.77 -0.68
C LEU A 65 -2.20 4.62 0.32
N ILE A 66 -2.00 4.91 1.61
CA ILE A 66 -2.09 3.89 2.66
C ILE A 66 -3.48 3.23 2.67
N ARG A 67 -4.56 4.03 2.57
CA ARG A 67 -5.92 3.51 2.48
C ARG A 67 -6.14 2.64 1.24
N GLU A 68 -5.56 3.00 0.09
CA GLU A 68 -5.68 2.17 -1.11
C GLU A 68 -4.99 0.82 -0.94
N VAL A 69 -3.79 0.81 -0.37
CA VAL A 69 -3.06 -0.45 -0.10
C VAL A 69 -3.83 -1.29 0.91
N PHE A 70 -4.38 -0.67 1.95
CA PHE A 70 -5.25 -1.36 2.92
C PHE A 70 -6.49 -1.98 2.26
N ARG A 71 -7.14 -1.28 1.32
CA ARG A 71 -8.23 -1.85 0.52
C ARG A 71 -7.79 -3.11 -0.23
N LEU A 72 -6.59 -3.14 -0.82
CA LEU A 72 -6.07 -4.33 -1.49
C LEU A 72 -5.88 -5.52 -0.54
N VAL A 73 -5.43 -5.29 0.70
CA VAL A 73 -5.32 -6.35 1.72
C VAL A 73 -6.70 -6.97 2.02
N MET A 74 -7.74 -6.14 2.07
CA MET A 74 -9.12 -6.56 2.38
C MET A 74 -9.89 -7.13 1.19
N ARG A 75 -9.36 -7.04 -0.03
CA ARG A 75 -10.03 -7.52 -1.25
C ARG A 75 -9.96 -9.04 -1.38
N GLU A 76 -11.09 -9.70 -1.10
CA GLU A 76 -11.22 -11.15 -1.17
C GLU A 76 -11.22 -11.72 -2.60
N ASP A 77 -11.49 -10.88 -3.61
CA ASP A 77 -11.46 -11.25 -5.02
C ASP A 77 -10.03 -11.43 -5.58
N LEU A 78 -9.02 -10.99 -4.82
CA LEU A 78 -7.62 -11.09 -5.20
C LEU A 78 -6.98 -12.39 -4.69
N TYR A 79 -6.06 -12.93 -5.48
CA TYR A 79 -5.24 -14.07 -5.07
C TYR A 79 -4.35 -13.71 -3.86
N TYR A 80 -4.04 -14.70 -3.03
CA TYR A 80 -3.40 -14.44 -1.73
C TYR A 80 -2.02 -13.82 -1.84
N ASP A 81 -1.22 -14.14 -2.86
CA ASP A 81 0.14 -13.58 -2.99
C ASP A 81 0.12 -12.05 -3.13
N VAL A 82 -0.82 -11.48 -3.90
CA VAL A 82 -0.93 -10.02 -4.01
C VAL A 82 -1.47 -9.38 -2.73
N ARG A 83 -2.33 -10.09 -1.97
CA ARG A 83 -2.80 -9.62 -0.66
C ARG A 83 -1.68 -9.64 0.38
N ILE A 84 -0.81 -10.66 0.33
CA ILE A 84 0.40 -10.76 1.16
C ILE A 84 1.36 -9.61 0.81
N LEU A 85 1.62 -9.39 -0.48
CA LEU A 85 2.47 -8.30 -0.94
C LEU A 85 1.92 -6.93 -0.50
N ALA A 86 0.61 -6.71 -0.63
CA ALA A 86 -0.04 -5.50 -0.13
C ALA A 86 0.06 -5.35 1.39
N THR A 87 0.05 -6.45 2.14
CA THR A 87 0.19 -6.45 3.60
C THR A 87 1.58 -5.97 4.01
N ASP A 88 2.62 -6.51 3.38
CA ASP A 88 4.01 -6.10 3.63
C ASP A 88 4.24 -4.63 3.25
N SER A 89 3.68 -4.18 2.10
CA SER A 89 3.74 -2.78 1.70
C SER A 89 2.97 -1.87 2.66
N LEU A 90 1.79 -2.29 3.15
CA LEU A 90 0.99 -1.52 4.12
C LEU A 90 1.77 -1.28 5.41
N GLU A 91 2.40 -2.32 5.97
CA GLU A 91 3.24 -2.20 7.16
C GLU A 91 4.33 -1.13 6.94
N LYS A 92 5.07 -1.23 5.84
CA LYS A 92 6.17 -0.31 5.55
C LYS A 92 5.68 1.12 5.39
N LEU A 93 4.63 1.35 4.60
CA LEU A 93 4.11 2.70 4.38
C LEU A 93 3.60 3.32 5.69
N PHE A 94 2.89 2.54 6.50
CA PHE A 94 2.38 3.03 7.77
C PHE A 94 3.50 3.36 8.74
N ILE A 95 4.56 2.53 8.83
CA ILE A 95 5.74 2.83 9.65
C ILE A 95 6.46 4.10 9.15
N ASN A 96 6.61 4.26 7.84
CA ASN A 96 7.22 5.45 7.23
C ASN A 96 6.42 6.72 7.57
N LEU A 97 5.07 6.65 7.57
CA LEU A 97 4.21 7.75 8.03
C LEU A 97 4.51 8.14 9.48
N LEU A 98 4.60 7.16 10.38
CA LEU A 98 4.84 7.38 11.81
C LEU A 98 6.25 7.92 12.12
N GLN A 99 7.23 7.64 11.27
CA GLN A 99 8.61 8.08 11.45
C GLN A 99 8.88 9.52 10.98
N ARG A 100 7.87 10.20 10.42
CA ARG A 100 8.01 11.59 9.99
C ARG A 100 8.17 12.51 11.19
N LYS A 101 9.06 13.51 11.05
CA LYS A 101 9.29 14.52 12.10
C LYS A 101 8.02 15.29 12.49
N ASN A 102 7.16 15.57 11.52
CA ASN A 102 5.91 16.32 11.71
C ASN A 102 4.72 15.43 11.31
N VAL A 103 4.55 14.30 12.00
CA VAL A 103 3.40 13.42 11.77
C VAL A 103 2.12 14.14 12.19
N ASP A 104 1.12 14.10 11.31
CA ASP A 104 -0.21 14.63 11.58
C ASP A 104 -0.97 13.61 12.44
N VAL A 105 -0.87 13.76 13.76
CA VAL A 105 -1.45 12.83 14.74
C VAL A 105 -2.97 12.77 14.62
N GLU A 106 -3.62 13.91 14.35
CA GLU A 106 -5.08 14.03 14.25
C GLU A 106 -5.63 13.13 13.13
N ASN A 107 -4.98 13.10 11.97
CA ASN A 107 -5.36 12.23 10.86
C ASN A 107 -4.77 10.82 10.96
N THR A 108 -3.66 10.64 11.68
CA THR A 108 -3.00 9.33 11.85
C THR A 108 -3.77 8.41 12.77
N ILE A 109 -4.34 8.91 13.88
CA ILE A 109 -5.13 8.09 14.81
C ILE A 109 -6.33 7.40 14.13
N PRO A 110 -7.24 8.10 13.42
CA PRO A 110 -8.38 7.45 12.78
C PRO A 110 -7.95 6.48 11.67
N LEU A 111 -6.90 6.80 10.89
CA LEU A 111 -6.34 5.86 9.92
C LEU A 111 -5.80 4.59 10.59
N ALA A 112 -5.09 4.73 11.71
CA ALA A 112 -4.55 3.60 12.45
C ALA A 112 -5.67 2.67 12.95
N SER A 113 -6.73 3.24 13.53
CA SER A 113 -7.89 2.50 14.00
C SER A 113 -8.59 1.77 12.84
N GLU A 114 -8.80 2.45 11.71
CA GLU A 114 -9.39 1.86 10.49
C GLU A 114 -8.62 0.60 10.05
N ILE A 115 -7.29 0.71 9.96
CA ILE A 115 -6.40 -0.38 9.54
C ILE A 115 -6.42 -1.51 10.56
N ILE A 116 -6.22 -1.20 11.85
CA ILE A 116 -6.13 -2.20 12.92
C ILE A 116 -7.44 -2.99 13.00
N ASP A 117 -8.57 -2.31 13.07
CA ASP A 117 -9.89 -2.96 13.19
C ASP A 117 -10.19 -3.83 11.97
N GLY A 118 -9.82 -3.39 10.76
CA GLY A 118 -10.00 -4.16 9.55
C GLY A 118 -9.13 -5.42 9.50
N MET A 119 -7.85 -5.30 9.84
CA MET A 119 -6.93 -6.45 9.90
C MET A 119 -7.37 -7.45 10.98
N GLU A 120 -7.86 -6.99 12.13
CA GLU A 120 -8.41 -7.85 13.18
C GLU A 120 -9.64 -8.62 12.72
N ARG A 121 -10.61 -7.94 12.08
CA ARG A 121 -11.79 -8.61 11.49
C ARG A 121 -11.39 -9.65 10.45
N CYS A 122 -10.40 -9.34 9.62
CA CYS A 122 -9.89 -10.25 8.61
C CYS A 122 -9.23 -11.49 9.23
N LEU A 123 -8.49 -11.33 10.34
CA LEU A 123 -7.92 -12.44 11.12
C LEU A 123 -8.94 -13.27 11.89
N ALA A 124 -10.10 -12.68 12.23
CA ALA A 124 -11.19 -13.39 12.91
C ALA A 124 -11.95 -14.35 11.98
N SER A 125 -11.75 -14.24 10.67
CA SER A 125 -12.35 -15.13 9.66
C SER A 125 -11.33 -16.19 9.22
N PRO A 126 -11.76 -17.38 8.73
CA PRO A 126 -10.84 -18.36 8.17
C PRO A 126 -10.02 -17.78 7.03
N GLN A 127 -8.69 -17.78 7.17
CA GLN A 127 -7.73 -17.37 6.13
C GLN A 127 -6.77 -18.52 5.86
N PRO A 128 -6.20 -18.62 4.65
CA PRO A 128 -5.10 -19.53 4.40
C PRO A 128 -3.92 -19.23 5.33
N PRO A 129 -3.20 -20.25 5.82
CA PRO A 129 -2.12 -20.06 6.78
C PRO A 129 -1.06 -19.04 6.35
N ILE A 130 -0.70 -19.03 5.06
CA ILE A 130 0.31 -18.11 4.51
C ILE A 130 -0.13 -16.64 4.64
N PHE A 131 -1.39 -16.34 4.33
CA PHE A 131 -1.92 -14.98 4.40
C PHE A 131 -2.20 -14.58 5.86
N TYR A 132 -2.72 -15.50 6.67
CA TYR A 132 -2.89 -15.30 8.11
C TYR A 132 -1.58 -14.87 8.78
N ASN A 133 -0.49 -15.57 8.49
CA ASN A 133 0.82 -15.29 9.08
C ASN A 133 1.36 -13.90 8.68
N ALA A 134 1.24 -13.53 7.40
CA ALA A 134 1.63 -12.21 6.93
C ALA A 134 0.81 -11.11 7.64
N LEU A 135 -0.52 -11.27 7.66
CA LEU A 135 -1.44 -10.32 8.27
C LEU A 135 -1.21 -10.14 9.77
N GLN A 136 -1.02 -11.25 10.50
CA GLN A 136 -0.76 -11.22 11.94
C GLN A 136 0.58 -10.55 12.26
N LYS A 137 1.64 -10.86 11.49
CA LYS A 137 2.96 -10.24 11.65
C LYS A 137 2.88 -8.73 11.46
N SER A 138 2.28 -8.27 10.36
CA SER A 138 2.17 -6.84 10.07
C SER A 138 1.28 -6.10 11.04
N LEU A 139 0.14 -6.68 11.45
CA LEU A 139 -0.72 -6.09 12.46
C LEU A 139 0.04 -5.85 13.79
N LYS A 140 0.87 -6.83 14.20
CA LYS A 140 1.69 -6.70 15.41
C LYS A 140 2.69 -5.55 15.31
N GLN A 141 3.33 -5.35 14.15
CA GLN A 141 4.28 -4.26 13.95
C GLN A 141 3.58 -2.89 13.91
N ILE A 142 2.47 -2.79 13.19
CA ILE A 142 1.63 -1.59 13.11
C ILE A 142 1.19 -1.16 14.51
N LYS A 143 0.61 -2.08 15.30
CA LYS A 143 0.20 -1.80 16.68
C LYS A 143 1.37 -1.36 17.56
N LYS A 144 2.50 -2.07 17.49
CA LYS A 144 3.70 -1.73 18.28
C LYS A 144 4.17 -0.31 18.00
N LYS A 145 4.21 0.08 16.72
CA LYS A 145 4.68 1.41 16.30
C LYS A 145 3.65 2.50 16.61
N PHE A 146 2.37 2.24 16.39
CA PHE A 146 1.29 3.17 16.73
C PHE A 146 1.21 3.45 18.23
N ASN A 147 1.35 2.42 19.07
CA ASN A 147 1.36 2.60 20.52
C ASN A 147 2.56 3.39 21.04
N ALA A 148 3.66 3.48 20.28
CA ALA A 148 4.80 4.32 20.61
C ALA A 148 4.63 5.79 20.19
N LEU A 149 3.58 6.10 19.39
CA LEU A 149 3.20 7.46 19.02
C LEU A 149 2.28 8.11 20.08
N LYS A 150 1.51 7.28 20.80
CA LYS A 150 0.66 7.72 21.93
C LYS A 150 1.51 7.98 23.18
#